data_AF-A0A538BZL1-F1
#
_entry.id   AF-A0A538BZL1-F1
#
_cell.length_a   1.000
_cell.length_b   1.000
_cell.length_c   1.000
_cell.angle_alpha   90.00
_cell.angle_beta   90.00
_cell.angle_gamma   90.00
#
_symmetry.space_group_name_H-M   'P 1'
#
loop_
_entity.id
_entity.type
_entity.pdbx_description
1 polymer ?
#
loop_
_entity_poly.entity_id
_entity_poly.type
_entity_poly.pdbx_seq_one_letter_code
_entity_poly.pdbx_strand_id
1 'polypeptide(L)'
;MTRDSMRWEQLATYPPRPFVRYRADASGPLRIARRSPTGGRPTTVSILIPTLDADRGGYLPRLLDQLDDQTYRDWELLLVAGDRRQGRALNVAASLATGAYLLTLDDDTRLISPRALESVVTAADADP
;
A
#
# COMPACT_ATOMS: atom_id res chain seq x y z
N MET A 1 -11.80 -20.21 8.40
CA MET A 1 -11.75 -18.75 8.62
C MET A 1 -11.91 -18.08 7.27
N THR A 2 -13.01 -17.36 7.06
CA THR A 2 -13.28 -16.67 5.80
C THR A 2 -12.23 -15.59 5.63
N ARG A 3 -11.35 -15.72 4.62
CA ARG A 3 -10.37 -14.69 4.26
C ARG A 3 -11.17 -13.42 3.99
N ASP A 4 -10.92 -12.38 4.76
CA ASP A 4 -11.69 -11.14 4.66
C ASP A 4 -11.49 -10.57 3.26
N SER A 5 -12.56 -10.57 2.46
CA SER A 5 -12.50 -10.08 1.08
C SER A 5 -12.15 -8.61 1.11
N MET A 6 -11.03 -8.26 0.49
CA MET A 6 -10.53 -6.89 0.40
C MET A 6 -11.62 -5.96 -0.16
N ARG A 7 -12.03 -4.95 0.62
CA ARG A 7 -13.07 -3.99 0.20
C ARG A 7 -12.45 -2.95 -0.72
N TRP A 8 -13.04 -2.81 -1.90
CA TRP A 8 -12.57 -1.89 -2.93
C TRP A 8 -13.47 -0.65 -3.02
N GLU A 9 -12.85 0.52 -3.01
CA GLU A 9 -13.44 1.81 -3.31
C GLU A 9 -13.03 2.25 -4.73
N GLN A 10 -13.97 2.76 -5.52
CA GLN A 10 -13.68 3.30 -6.84
C GLN A 10 -13.51 4.81 -6.75
N LEU A 11 -12.35 5.31 -7.20
CA LEU A 11 -12.10 6.74 -7.34
C LEU A 11 -12.36 7.18 -8.78
N ALA A 12 -13.36 8.05 -8.96
CA ALA A 12 -13.66 8.66 -10.26
C ALA A 12 -12.57 9.65 -10.70
N THR A 13 -11.95 10.31 -9.73
CA THR A 13 -10.86 11.28 -9.92
C THR A 13 -9.76 11.04 -8.90
N TYR A 14 -8.55 11.46 -9.24
CA TYR A 14 -7.41 11.25 -8.36
C TYR A 14 -7.46 12.33 -7.27
N PRO A 15 -7.16 12.00 -6.00
CA PRO A 15 -7.12 12.99 -4.94
C PRO A 15 -6.09 14.11 -5.23
N PRO A 16 -6.26 15.28 -4.61
CA PRO A 16 -5.27 16.35 -4.69
C PRO A 16 -3.89 15.88 -4.21
N ARG A 17 -2.87 16.12 -5.03
CA ARG A 17 -1.48 15.73 -4.75
C ARG A 17 -0.57 16.96 -4.86
N PRO A 18 -0.65 17.90 -3.88
CA PRO A 18 0.11 19.17 -3.92
C PRO A 18 1.62 18.96 -3.99
N PHE A 19 2.12 17.83 -3.48
CA PHE A 19 3.52 17.45 -3.50
C PHE A 19 4.03 16.96 -4.89
N VAL A 20 3.15 16.74 -5.87
CA VAL A 20 3.55 16.32 -7.22
C VAL A 20 3.82 17.54 -8.10
N ARG A 21 5.11 17.78 -8.40
CA ARG A 21 5.57 18.92 -9.22
C ARG A 21 5.14 18.85 -10.69
N TYR A 22 5.25 17.69 -11.32
CA TYR A 22 4.90 17.49 -12.73
C TYR A 22 3.73 16.52 -12.84
N ARG A 23 2.51 17.06 -12.85
CA ARG A 23 1.29 16.26 -12.91
C ARG A 23 0.99 15.82 -14.33
N ALA A 24 0.87 14.52 -14.53
CA ALA A 24 0.23 13.93 -15.69
C ALA A 24 -1.18 13.50 -15.31
N ASP A 25 -2.04 14.50 -15.10
CA ASP A 25 -3.43 14.27 -14.72
C ASP A 25 -4.14 13.48 -15.83
N ALA A 26 -4.68 12.34 -15.42
CA ALA A 26 -5.49 11.48 -16.27
C ALA A 26 -6.68 11.04 -15.44
N SER A 27 -7.87 11.14 -16.00
CA SER A 27 -9.06 10.52 -15.46
C SER A 27 -9.03 9.03 -15.81
N GLY A 28 -9.13 8.18 -14.81
CA GLY A 28 -9.36 6.76 -14.99
C GLY A 28 -9.92 6.22 -13.69
N PRO A 29 -10.86 5.24 -13.71
CA PRO A 29 -11.33 4.66 -12.48
C PRO A 29 -10.18 3.91 -11.82
N LEU A 30 -9.61 4.51 -10.77
CA LEU A 30 -8.72 3.78 -9.87
C LEU A 30 -9.59 3.02 -8.90
N ARG A 31 -9.11 1.84 -8.51
CA ARG A 31 -9.68 1.11 -7.40
C ARG A 31 -8.66 1.10 -6.27
N ILE A 32 -9.10 1.49 -5.09
CA ILE A 32 -8.26 1.47 -3.89
C ILE A 32 -8.89 0.51 -2.90
N ALA A 33 -8.04 -0.28 -2.25
CA ALA A 33 -8.46 -1.04 -1.11
C ALA A 33 -7.51 -0.79 0.06
N ARG A 34 -8.10 -0.65 1.25
CA ARG A 34 -7.40 -0.41 2.49
C ARG A 34 -7.49 -1.63 3.37
N ARG A 35 -6.38 -1.96 4.04
CA ARG A 35 -6.30 -3.05 5.02
C ARG A 35 -5.40 -2.63 6.17
N SER A 36 -5.75 -2.97 7.40
CA SER A 36 -4.88 -2.69 8.55
C SER A 36 -5.20 -3.65 9.70
N PRO A 37 -4.20 -4.15 10.45
CA PRO A 37 -4.42 -4.88 11.70
C PRO A 37 -5.06 -4.03 12.79
N THR A 38 -4.91 -2.70 12.75
CA THR A 38 -5.34 -1.78 13.83
C THR A 38 -6.74 -1.19 13.61
N GLY A 39 -7.48 -1.67 12.60
CA GLY A 39 -8.86 -1.26 12.34
C GLY A 39 -8.99 0.16 11.77
N GLY A 40 -7.99 0.63 11.01
CA GLY A 40 -8.05 1.91 10.29
C GLY A 40 -7.74 3.15 11.15
N ARG A 41 -7.16 2.97 12.34
CA ARG A 41 -6.51 4.06 13.07
C ARG A 41 -5.25 4.52 12.32
N PRO A 42 -4.79 5.75 12.53
CA PRO A 42 -3.45 6.14 12.08
C PRO A 42 -2.42 5.13 12.58
N THR A 43 -1.47 4.78 11.70
CA THR A 43 -0.42 3.78 11.94
C THR A 43 0.94 4.43 11.78
N THR A 44 2.02 3.79 12.20
CA THR A 44 3.38 4.30 11.94
C THR A 44 3.77 4.14 10.47
N VAL A 45 3.38 3.03 9.82
CA VAL A 45 3.77 2.73 8.44
C VAL A 45 2.56 2.62 7.52
N SER A 46 2.54 3.41 6.45
CA SER A 46 1.65 3.19 5.30
C SER A 46 2.39 2.42 4.20
N ILE A 47 1.97 1.18 3.97
CA ILE A 47 2.44 0.31 2.91
C ILE A 47 1.66 0.62 1.63
N LEU A 48 2.36 0.98 0.56
CA LEU A 48 1.76 1.37 -0.70
C LEU A 48 2.10 0.33 -1.76
N ILE A 49 1.08 -0.32 -2.34
CA ILE A 49 1.28 -1.34 -3.38
C ILE A 49 0.49 -0.92 -4.63
N PRO A 50 1.17 -0.58 -5.74
CA PRO A 50 0.52 -0.43 -7.02
C PRO A 50 0.37 -1.80 -7.69
N THR A 51 -0.78 -2.05 -8.31
CA THR A 51 -1.03 -3.27 -9.10
C THR A 51 -1.87 -2.95 -10.33
N LEU A 52 -1.74 -3.76 -11.38
CA LEU A 52 -2.59 -3.60 -12.57
C LEU A 52 -3.89 -4.39 -12.43
N ASP A 53 -3.81 -5.61 -11.88
CA ASP A 53 -4.89 -6.61 -11.90
C ASP A 53 -5.28 -7.13 -10.51
N ALA A 54 -4.54 -6.77 -9.46
CA ALA A 54 -4.72 -7.27 -8.10
C ALA A 54 -4.55 -8.79 -7.93
N ASP A 55 -3.74 -9.44 -8.77
CA ASP A 55 -3.38 -10.85 -8.63
C ASP A 55 -1.90 -11.10 -8.91
N ARG A 56 -1.39 -10.56 -10.03
CA ARG A 56 -0.03 -10.78 -10.54
C ARG A 56 0.37 -12.26 -10.54
N GLY A 57 -0.46 -13.14 -11.09
CA GLY A 57 -0.17 -14.58 -11.13
C GLY A 57 -0.08 -15.23 -9.75
N GLY A 58 -0.87 -14.75 -8.79
CA GLY A 58 -0.89 -15.20 -7.41
C GLY A 58 0.28 -14.70 -6.54
N TYR A 59 1.14 -13.79 -7.02
CA TYR A 59 2.16 -13.19 -6.15
C TYR A 59 1.58 -12.22 -5.14
N LEU A 60 0.63 -11.38 -5.55
CA LEU A 60 0.04 -10.42 -4.64
C LEU A 60 -0.70 -11.12 -3.47
N PRO A 61 -1.57 -12.12 -3.69
CA PRO A 61 -2.15 -12.89 -2.60
C PRO A 61 -1.12 -13.46 -1.61
N ARG A 62 0.02 -13.95 -2.10
CA ARG A 62 1.10 -14.44 -1.22
C ARG A 62 1.76 -13.32 -0.44
N LEU A 63 2.01 -12.16 -1.06
CA LEU A 63 2.53 -10.99 -0.36
C LEU A 63 1.56 -10.51 0.72
N LEU A 64 0.25 -10.51 0.44
CA LEU A 64 -0.78 -10.17 1.43
C LEU A 64 -0.79 -11.15 2.61
N ASP A 65 -0.63 -12.45 2.35
CA ASP A 65 -0.48 -13.47 3.40
C ASP A 65 0.81 -13.21 4.22
N GLN A 66 1.94 -12.88 3.57
CA GLN A 66 3.19 -12.56 4.24
C GLN A 66 3.13 -11.29 5.10
N LEU A 67 2.32 -10.30 4.69
CA LEU A 67 2.06 -9.09 5.47
C LEU A 67 1.24 -9.40 6.72
N ASP A 68 0.27 -10.32 6.62
CA ASP A 68 -0.51 -10.76 7.78
C ASP A 68 0.33 -11.49 8.81
N ASP A 69 1.32 -12.25 8.36
CA ASP A 69 2.26 -13.00 9.18
C ASP A 69 3.37 -12.13 9.80
N GLN A 70 3.41 -10.82 9.51
CA GLN A 70 4.40 -9.92 10.13
C GLN A 70 4.12 -9.75 11.62
N THR A 71 5.20 -9.80 12.40
CA THR A 71 5.22 -9.56 13.85
C THR A 71 4.96 -8.09 14.19
N TYR A 72 5.42 -7.17 13.34
CA TYR A 72 5.08 -5.76 13.44
C TYR A 72 3.65 -5.52 12.93
N ARG A 73 2.78 -4.91 13.76
CA ARG A 73 1.34 -4.78 13.50
C ARG A 73 0.85 -3.35 13.29
N ASP A 74 1.69 -2.35 13.54
CA ASP A 74 1.29 -0.94 13.43
C ASP A 74 1.47 -0.41 12.01
N TRP A 75 0.71 -0.99 11.09
CA TRP A 75 0.74 -0.65 9.67
C TRP A 75 -0.65 -0.59 9.06
N GLU A 76 -0.73 0.15 7.96
CA GLU A 76 -1.84 0.08 7.02
C GLU A 76 -1.32 -0.24 5.61
N LEU A 77 -2.18 -0.84 4.80
CA LEU A 77 -1.94 -1.12 3.40
C LEU A 77 -2.92 -0.31 2.56
N LEU A 78 -2.38 0.36 1.55
CA LEU A 78 -3.11 1.01 0.46
C LEU A 78 -2.72 0.31 -0.86
N LEU A 79 -3.61 -0.58 -1.32
CA LEU A 79 -3.46 -1.26 -2.61
C LEU A 79 -4.19 -0.44 -3.69
N VAL A 80 -3.48 -0.04 -4.74
CA VAL A 80 -4.02 0.82 -5.81
C VAL A 80 -3.99 0.06 -7.12
N ALA A 81 -5.16 -0.18 -7.69
CA ALA A 81 -5.35 -0.94 -8.92
C ALA A 81 -5.84 -0.05 -10.08
N GLY A 82 -5.40 -0.39 -11.30
CA GLY A 82 -5.95 0.16 -12.54
C GLY A 82 -5.13 1.28 -13.21
N ASP A 83 -4.01 1.70 -12.63
CA ASP A 83 -3.07 2.62 -13.29
C ASP A 83 -1.90 1.89 -13.93
N ARG A 84 -1.63 2.14 -15.21
CA ARG A 84 -0.42 1.64 -15.88
C ARG A 84 0.85 2.37 -15.43
N ARG A 85 0.73 3.55 -14.83
CA ARG A 85 1.88 4.32 -14.30
C ARG A 85 1.96 4.11 -12.80
N GLN A 86 2.81 3.19 -12.37
CA GLN A 86 3.02 2.88 -10.94
C GLN A 86 3.29 4.11 -10.10
N GLY A 87 4.16 5.04 -10.55
CA GLY A 87 4.43 6.28 -9.82
C GLY A 87 3.20 7.16 -9.59
N ARG A 88 2.22 7.13 -10.51
CA ARG A 88 0.97 7.88 -10.33
C ARG A 88 0.03 7.20 -9.33
N ALA A 89 -0.05 5.87 -9.35
CA ALA A 89 -0.77 5.09 -8.33
C ALA A 89 -0.15 5.27 -6.94
N LEU A 90 1.18 5.23 -6.82
CA LEU A 90 1.90 5.50 -5.58
C LEU A 90 1.62 6.91 -5.05
N ASN A 91 1.65 7.93 -5.91
CA ASN A 91 1.31 9.29 -5.50
C ASN A 91 -0.15 9.43 -5.03
N VAL A 92 -1.09 8.64 -5.55
CA VAL A 92 -2.47 8.59 -5.03
C VAL A 92 -2.49 7.95 -3.65
N ALA A 93 -1.88 6.78 -3.50
CA ALA A 93 -1.76 6.11 -2.21
C ALA A 93 -1.09 7.03 -1.16
N ALA A 94 0.01 7.69 -1.50
CA ALA A 94 0.70 8.62 -0.61
C ALA A 94 -0.17 9.80 -0.15
N SER A 95 -1.11 10.28 -0.98
CA SER A 95 -2.04 11.35 -0.56
C SER A 95 -3.14 10.89 0.39
N LEU A 96 -3.34 9.58 0.55
CA LEU A 96 -4.34 8.96 1.42
C LEU A 96 -3.72 8.29 2.66
N ALA A 97 -2.39 8.12 2.65
CA ALA A 97 -1.60 7.54 3.71
C ALA A 97 -1.70 8.37 4.99
N THR A 98 -1.73 7.66 6.13
CA THR A 98 -1.76 8.24 7.48
C THR A 98 -0.49 7.97 8.27
N GLY A 99 0.41 7.16 7.71
CA GLY A 99 1.67 6.75 8.30
C GLY A 99 2.71 7.85 8.34
N ALA A 100 3.56 7.80 9.37
CA ALA A 100 4.78 8.62 9.43
C ALA A 100 5.77 8.21 8.33
N TYR A 101 5.84 6.90 8.03
CA TYR A 101 6.66 6.34 6.97
C TYR A 101 5.81 5.82 5.81
N LEU A 102 6.30 6.03 4.59
CA LEU A 102 5.77 5.41 3.37
C LEU A 102 6.68 4.26 2.96
N LEU A 103 6.15 3.04 2.97
CA LEU A 103 6.84 1.85 2.49
C LEU A 103 6.23 1.42 1.15
N THR A 104 6.97 1.57 0.06
CA THR A 104 6.50 1.11 -1.25
C THR A 104 6.93 -0.33 -1.50
N LEU A 105 6.00 -1.20 -1.87
CA LEU A 105 6.29 -2.57 -2.31
C LEU A 105 5.66 -2.80 -3.68
N ASP A 106 6.37 -3.52 -4.56
CA ASP A 106 5.76 -4.03 -5.80
C ASP A 106 4.84 -5.21 -5.49
N ASP A 107 3.84 -5.45 -6.35
CA ASP A 107 2.85 -6.53 -6.19
C ASP A 107 3.42 -7.95 -6.35
N ASP A 108 4.69 -8.07 -6.75
CA ASP A 108 5.48 -9.30 -6.82
C ASP A 108 6.60 -9.39 -5.76
N THR A 109 6.62 -8.47 -4.79
CA THR A 109 7.57 -8.48 -3.67
C THR A 109 7.43 -9.77 -2.83
N ARG A 110 8.56 -10.28 -2.33
CA ARG A 110 8.59 -11.33 -1.30
C ARG A 110 9.29 -10.84 -0.05
N LEU A 111 8.61 -10.90 1.08
CA LEU A 111 9.21 -10.55 2.37
C LEU A 111 10.13 -11.68 2.83
N ILE A 112 11.33 -11.33 3.29
CA ILE A 112 12.38 -12.28 3.64
C ILE A 112 12.16 -12.97 5.00
N SER A 113 11.37 -12.35 5.88
CA SER A 113 11.05 -12.90 7.21
C SER A 113 9.77 -12.29 7.81
N PRO A 114 9.21 -12.90 8.87
CA PRO A 114 8.14 -12.30 9.68
C PRO A 114 8.53 -11.01 10.45
N ARG A 115 9.80 -10.61 10.41
CA ARG A 115 10.34 -9.39 11.04
C ARG A 115 10.83 -8.36 10.01
N ALA A 116 10.48 -8.53 8.74
CA ALA A 116 10.94 -7.64 7.69
C ALA A 116 10.47 -6.20 7.92
N LEU A 117 9.19 -6.01 8.27
CA LEU A 117 8.66 -4.67 8.58
C LEU A 117 9.33 -4.07 9.83
N GLU A 118 9.49 -4.86 10.89
CA GLU A 118 10.17 -4.43 12.12
C GLU A 118 11.60 -3.93 11.84
N SER A 119 12.33 -4.65 10.99
CA SER A 119 13.70 -4.29 10.60
C SER A 119 13.76 -2.95 9.85
N VAL A 120 12.82 -2.74 8.92
CA VAL A 120 12.72 -1.49 8.14
C VAL A 120 12.38 -0.30 9.05
N VAL A 121 11.39 -0.47 9.94
CA VAL A 121 10.99 0.60 10.88
C VAL A 121 12.13 0.93 11.84
N THR A 122 12.78 -0.09 12.41
CA THR A 122 13.93 0.11 13.31
C THR A 122 15.06 0.87 12.62
N ALA A 123 15.33 0.57 11.35
CA ALA A 123 16.34 1.27 10.57
C ALA A 123 15.94 2.73 10.28
N ALA A 124 14.67 3.00 9.97
CA ALA A 124 14.16 4.36 9.77
C ALA A 124 14.21 5.18 11.06
N ASP A 125 13.82 4.62 12.20
CA ASP A 125 13.84 5.32 13.50
C ASP A 125 15.27 5.62 13.98
N ALA A 126 16.27 4.86 13.53
CA ALA A 126 17.66 5.08 13.87
C ALA A 126 18.29 6.30 13.16
N ASP A 127 17.70 6.74 12.04
CA ASP A 127 18.16 7.88 11.24
C ASP A 127 16.96 8.64 10.63
N PRO A 128 16.26 9.48 11.42
CA PRO A 128 14.96 10.05 11.09
C PRO A 128 14.97 11.24 10.11
#